data_AF-A0A350PXK2-F1
#
_entry.id   AF-A0A350PXK2-F1
#
_cell.length_a   1.000
_cell.length_b   1.000
_cell.length_c   1.000
_cell.angle_alpha   90.00
_cell.angle_beta   90.00
_cell.angle_gamma   90.00
#
_symmetry.space_group_name_H-M   'P 1'
#
loop_
_entity.id
_entity.type
_entity.pdbx_description
1 polymer ?
#
loop_
_entity_poly.entity_id
_entity_poly.type
_entity_poly.pdbx_seq_one_letter_code
_entity_poly.pdbx_strand_id
1 'polypeptide(L)'
;MTVKSGFALVDNDRKLIREHLHQIREALFACTTQEQVECAVGFARYLNRAGLTADNFWLFLRLVMTNNPWVIDELLHEREPKLLFSTIQPDQELIEAAFQTLFARHPEEIYTPVLEAMLGIIQNAYFDPDDGYRLRKITIMDINTLGKFLLKAEPQDHPLNRLVLEILDRLAHIGDYYGEPDKNVLSKHAFNVRYAYFDHTRDLIDAIPEPLLIRFPDRQGVHPEDDFAELVSQRRLRKRDPHGRFVKESEPVAALQSSADPVVKPLAAPPPAQPKVAATNPSAGRLKPGSASATTLGKSTKSTKSAKSTKAANTTASKGSAAQPRSKPTPSAGQPKAPKKPR
;
A
#
# COMPACT_ATOMS: atom_id res chain seq x y z
N MET A 1 -44.42 35.22 9.31
CA MET A 1 -44.20 33.97 8.54
C MET A 1 -43.14 33.15 9.28
N THR A 2 -43.54 32.06 9.93
CA THR A 2 -42.67 31.26 10.80
C THR A 2 -41.96 30.17 10.01
N VAL A 3 -40.64 30.31 9.87
CA VAL A 3 -39.72 29.31 9.28
C VAL A 3 -39.57 28.15 10.27
N LYS A 4 -40.51 27.19 10.26
CA LYS A 4 -40.47 25.98 11.10
C LYS A 4 -40.16 24.69 10.31
N SER A 5 -39.80 24.78 9.03
CA SER A 5 -39.64 23.59 8.16
C SER A 5 -38.25 22.94 8.15
N GLY A 6 -37.21 23.58 8.72
CA GLY A 6 -35.83 23.08 8.61
C GLY A 6 -35.54 21.78 9.37
N PHE A 7 -36.09 21.61 10.58
CA PHE A 7 -35.77 20.46 11.43
C PHE A 7 -36.44 19.15 10.97
N ALA A 8 -37.68 19.22 10.48
CA ALA A 8 -38.40 18.03 10.00
C ALA A 8 -37.73 17.40 8.77
N LEU A 9 -37.07 18.22 7.92
CA LEU A 9 -36.35 17.73 6.76
C LEU A 9 -35.13 16.89 7.17
N VAL A 10 -34.35 17.37 8.14
CA VAL A 10 -33.14 16.68 8.62
C VAL A 10 -33.47 15.32 9.25
N ASP A 11 -34.58 15.21 9.98
CA ASP A 11 -34.98 13.94 10.59
C ASP A 11 -35.44 12.92 9.55
N ASN A 12 -36.14 13.39 8.50
CA ASN A 12 -36.50 12.55 7.35
C ASN A 12 -35.26 12.09 6.59
N ASP A 13 -34.29 12.97 6.35
CA ASP A 13 -33.03 12.62 5.67
C ASP A 13 -32.23 11.59 6.49
N ARG A 14 -32.15 11.78 7.81
CA ARG A 14 -31.52 10.80 8.72
C ARG A 14 -32.20 9.45 8.71
N LYS A 15 -33.53 9.42 8.52
CA LYS A 15 -34.30 8.19 8.40
C LYS A 15 -34.01 7.50 7.06
N LEU A 16 -34.03 8.26 5.96
CA LEU A 16 -33.69 7.76 4.62
C LEU A 16 -32.26 7.20 4.56
N ILE A 17 -31.28 7.91 5.12
CA ILE A 17 -29.88 7.44 5.17
C ILE A 17 -29.78 6.14 5.97
N ARG A 18 -30.52 6.02 7.08
CA ARG A 18 -30.54 4.79 7.88
C ARG A 18 -31.19 3.62 7.13
N GLU A 19 -32.28 3.87 6.42
CA GLU A 19 -32.99 2.86 5.61
C GLU A 19 -32.15 2.37 4.43
N HIS A 20 -31.38 3.27 3.79
CA HIS A 20 -30.55 2.96 2.62
C HIS A 20 -29.05 2.78 2.93
N LEU A 21 -28.67 2.67 4.21
CA LEU A 21 -27.27 2.65 4.65
C LEU A 21 -26.44 1.58 3.93
N HIS A 22 -26.99 0.39 3.75
CA HIS A 22 -26.29 -0.72 3.10
C HIS A 22 -26.00 -0.44 1.62
N GLN A 23 -26.96 0.10 0.89
CA GLN A 23 -26.82 0.47 -0.52
C GLN A 23 -25.80 1.59 -0.70
N ILE A 24 -25.86 2.61 0.16
CA ILE A 24 -24.88 3.71 0.15
C ILE A 24 -23.47 3.18 0.45
N ARG A 25 -23.35 2.31 1.46
CA ARG A 25 -22.06 1.68 1.82
C ARG A 25 -21.49 0.85 0.68
N GLU A 26 -22.34 0.07 0.02
CA GLU A 26 -21.93 -0.76 -1.13
C GLU A 26 -21.51 0.14 -2.30
N ALA A 27 -22.30 1.17 -2.61
CA ALA A 27 -21.99 2.13 -3.66
C ALA A 27 -20.64 2.83 -3.46
N LEU A 28 -20.27 3.12 -2.21
CA LEU A 28 -19.03 3.85 -1.89
C LEU A 28 -17.80 2.96 -1.74
N PHE A 29 -17.94 1.70 -1.29
CA PHE A 29 -16.80 0.88 -0.87
C PHE A 29 -16.64 -0.45 -1.61
N ALA A 30 -17.60 -0.87 -2.43
CA ALA A 30 -17.49 -2.12 -3.18
C ALA A 30 -16.59 -1.98 -4.42
N CYS A 31 -16.71 -0.86 -5.15
CA CYS A 31 -15.93 -0.58 -6.36
C CYS A 31 -15.95 -1.73 -7.40
N THR A 32 -17.07 -2.44 -7.49
CA THR A 32 -17.29 -3.59 -8.39
C THR A 32 -17.90 -3.20 -9.74
N THR A 33 -18.56 -2.04 -9.81
CA THR A 33 -19.10 -1.48 -11.06
C THR A 33 -18.52 -0.10 -11.32
N GLN A 34 -18.65 0.40 -12.54
CA GLN A 34 -18.08 1.69 -12.95
C GLN A 34 -18.71 2.84 -12.15
N GLU A 35 -20.03 2.79 -11.96
CA GLU A 35 -20.78 3.80 -11.20
C GLU A 35 -20.37 3.84 -9.72
N GLN A 36 -20.06 2.67 -9.14
CA GLN A 36 -19.53 2.59 -7.77
C GLN A 36 -18.15 3.25 -7.66
N VAL A 37 -17.28 3.04 -8.65
CA VAL A 37 -15.96 3.68 -8.70
C VAL A 37 -16.10 5.20 -8.81
N GLU A 38 -17.02 5.70 -9.64
CA GLU A 38 -17.27 7.13 -9.78
C GLU A 38 -17.83 7.76 -8.49
N CYS A 39 -18.77 7.07 -7.83
CA CYS A 39 -19.27 7.46 -6.52
C CYS A 39 -18.15 7.51 -5.48
N ALA A 40 -17.31 6.46 -5.44
CA ALA A 40 -16.16 6.37 -4.54
C ALA A 40 -15.12 7.47 -4.82
N VAL A 41 -14.83 7.78 -6.09
CA VAL A 41 -13.94 8.88 -6.50
C VAL A 41 -14.50 10.23 -6.07
N GLY A 42 -15.80 10.47 -6.29
CA GLY A 42 -16.47 11.68 -5.84
C GLY A 42 -16.39 11.86 -4.32
N PHE A 43 -16.57 10.77 -3.58
CA PHE A 43 -16.49 10.76 -2.12
C PHE A 43 -15.06 10.90 -1.60
N ALA A 44 -14.09 10.22 -2.21
CA ALA A 44 -12.66 10.35 -1.91
C ALA A 44 -12.19 11.80 -2.03
N ARG A 45 -12.65 12.50 -3.07
CA ARG A 45 -12.38 13.93 -3.26
C ARG A 45 -13.01 14.79 -2.17
N TYR A 46 -14.24 14.49 -1.75
CA TYR A 46 -14.87 15.18 -0.63
C TYR A 46 -14.06 14.99 0.66
N LEU A 47 -13.64 13.75 0.96
CA LEU A 47 -12.81 13.45 2.13
C LEU A 47 -11.45 14.13 2.07
N ASN A 48 -10.77 14.13 0.93
CA ASN A 48 -9.50 14.84 0.75
C ASN A 48 -9.61 16.33 1.16
N ARG A 49 -10.72 16.98 0.79
CA ARG A 49 -11.04 18.37 1.16
C ARG A 49 -11.43 18.53 2.62
N ALA A 50 -12.19 17.59 3.18
CA ALA A 50 -12.58 17.61 4.60
C ALA A 50 -11.35 17.44 5.52
N GLY A 51 -10.31 16.76 5.04
CA GLY A 51 -9.11 16.46 5.81
C GLY A 51 -9.28 15.22 6.68
N LEU A 52 -8.15 14.63 7.09
CA LEU A 52 -8.13 13.48 7.98
C LEU A 52 -8.27 13.95 9.43
N THR A 53 -9.23 13.39 10.16
CA THR A 53 -9.51 13.66 11.58
C THR A 53 -9.69 12.35 12.35
N ALA A 54 -9.60 12.42 13.68
CA ALA A 54 -9.83 11.26 14.55
C ALA A 54 -11.27 10.69 14.43
N ASP A 55 -12.23 11.47 13.95
CA ASP A 55 -13.61 11.01 13.78
C ASP A 55 -13.86 10.34 12.42
N ASN A 56 -13.05 10.65 11.40
CA ASN A 56 -13.30 10.21 10.02
C ASN A 56 -12.23 9.26 9.45
N PHE A 57 -11.15 8.95 10.19
CA PHE A 57 -10.05 8.13 9.66
C PHE A 57 -10.50 6.73 9.20
N TRP A 58 -11.54 6.17 9.82
CA TRP A 58 -12.11 4.90 9.38
C TRP A 58 -12.67 4.96 7.96
N LEU A 59 -13.22 6.09 7.53
CA LEU A 59 -13.69 6.28 6.15
C LEU A 59 -12.52 6.34 5.17
N PHE A 60 -11.45 7.03 5.55
CA PHE A 60 -10.20 7.03 4.77
C PHE A 60 -9.63 5.63 4.66
N LEU A 61 -9.49 4.92 5.78
CA LEU A 61 -8.97 3.56 5.80
C LEU A 61 -9.82 2.64 4.93
N ARG A 62 -11.15 2.75 5.02
CA ARG A 62 -12.06 1.94 4.22
C ARG A 62 -11.92 2.19 2.72
N LEU A 63 -11.74 3.44 2.29
CA LEU A 63 -11.43 3.75 0.88
C LEU A 63 -10.06 3.22 0.47
N VAL A 64 -9.05 3.34 1.34
CA VAL A 64 -7.71 2.81 1.06
C VAL A 64 -7.74 1.28 0.85
N MET A 65 -8.53 0.58 1.65
CA MET A 65 -8.74 -0.88 1.52
C MET A 65 -9.43 -1.32 0.23
N THR A 66 -10.10 -0.42 -0.50
CA THR A 66 -10.72 -0.76 -1.80
C THR A 66 -9.67 -1.13 -2.85
N ASN A 67 -8.43 -0.67 -2.69
CA ASN A 67 -7.32 -0.94 -3.60
C ASN A 67 -7.57 -0.52 -5.06
N ASN A 68 -8.51 0.42 -5.31
CA ASN A 68 -8.80 0.91 -6.65
C ASN A 68 -7.94 2.17 -6.96
N PRO A 69 -7.03 2.14 -7.94
CA PRO A 69 -6.11 3.26 -8.20
C PRO A 69 -6.79 4.62 -8.39
N TRP A 70 -7.94 4.67 -9.06
CA TRP A 70 -8.68 5.90 -9.31
C TRP A 70 -9.18 6.56 -8.02
N VAL A 71 -9.67 5.74 -7.09
CA VAL A 71 -10.16 6.18 -5.78
C VAL A 71 -8.99 6.64 -4.91
N ILE A 72 -7.89 5.88 -4.90
CA ILE A 72 -6.72 6.15 -4.06
C ILE A 72 -6.02 7.45 -4.49
N ASP A 73 -5.81 7.63 -5.78
CA ASP A 73 -5.19 8.82 -6.33
C ASP A 73 -5.98 10.10 -6.00
N GLU A 74 -7.32 10.04 -6.04
CA GLU A 74 -8.16 11.18 -5.70
C GLU A 74 -8.24 11.41 -4.18
N LEU A 75 -8.08 10.34 -3.39
CA LEU A 75 -8.01 10.43 -1.93
C LEU A 75 -6.70 11.07 -1.46
N LEU A 76 -5.57 10.66 -2.05
CA LEU A 76 -4.22 11.12 -1.68
C LEU A 76 -3.86 12.46 -2.33
N HIS A 77 -4.20 12.61 -3.60
CA HIS A 77 -3.84 13.76 -4.43
C HIS A 77 -2.32 14.03 -4.42
N GLU A 78 -1.86 15.07 -3.72
CA GLU A 78 -0.44 15.44 -3.62
C GLU A 78 0.22 14.97 -2.31
N ARG A 79 -0.53 14.28 -1.43
CA ARG A 79 -0.02 13.85 -0.12
C ARG A 79 0.84 12.59 -0.26
N GLU A 80 1.92 12.54 0.51
CA GLU A 80 2.73 11.32 0.61
C GLU A 80 1.90 10.18 1.26
N PRO A 81 1.74 9.02 0.61
CA PRO A 81 0.86 7.97 1.09
C PRO A 81 1.27 7.43 2.47
N LYS A 82 2.57 7.25 2.70
CA LYS A 82 3.14 6.80 3.98
C LYS A 82 2.79 7.70 5.17
N LEU A 83 2.55 8.99 4.92
CA LEU A 83 2.25 9.98 5.95
C LEU A 83 0.75 10.17 6.15
N LEU A 84 -0.11 9.50 5.38
CA LEU A 84 -1.55 9.72 5.37
C LEU A 84 -2.13 9.66 6.79
N PHE A 85 -1.80 8.63 7.57
CA PHE A 85 -2.31 8.41 8.93
C PHE A 85 -1.37 8.89 10.04
N SER A 86 -0.31 9.64 9.72
CA SER A 86 0.68 10.09 10.72
C SER A 86 0.11 11.03 11.78
N THR A 87 -1.00 11.72 11.48
CA THR A 87 -1.69 12.63 12.41
C THR A 87 -2.62 11.92 13.38
N ILE A 88 -2.91 10.64 13.15
CA ILE A 88 -3.82 9.83 13.96
C ILE A 88 -3.00 9.00 14.94
N GLN A 89 -3.40 9.01 16.21
CA GLN A 89 -2.77 8.16 17.21
C GLN A 89 -3.06 6.69 16.83
N PRO A 90 -2.02 5.83 16.74
CA PRO A 90 -2.24 4.43 16.41
C PRO A 90 -3.11 3.78 17.49
N ASP A 91 -4.11 3.03 17.04
CA ASP A 91 -5.00 2.22 17.88
C ASP A 91 -4.91 0.75 17.45
N GLN A 92 -5.22 -0.18 18.35
CA GLN A 92 -5.16 -1.61 18.11
C GLN A 92 -5.98 -1.99 16.87
N GLU A 93 -7.18 -1.44 16.72
CA GLU A 93 -8.07 -1.73 15.58
C GLU A 93 -7.50 -1.23 14.25
N LEU A 94 -6.85 -0.05 14.25
CA LEU A 94 -6.22 0.52 13.07
C LEU A 94 -5.03 -0.33 12.60
N ILE A 95 -4.22 -0.79 13.55
CA ILE A 95 -3.07 -1.67 13.28
C ILE A 95 -3.56 -3.03 12.78
N GLU A 96 -4.59 -3.61 13.42
CA GLU A 96 -5.20 -4.87 12.99
C GLU A 96 -5.71 -4.79 11.55
N ALA A 97 -6.45 -3.72 11.22
CA ALA A 97 -6.94 -3.51 9.86
C ALA A 97 -5.81 -3.35 8.83
N ALA A 98 -4.70 -2.71 9.18
CA ALA A 98 -3.54 -2.59 8.31
C ALA A 98 -2.90 -3.96 8.03
N PHE A 99 -2.61 -4.76 9.06
CA PHE A 99 -2.07 -6.10 8.88
C PHE A 99 -3.04 -7.04 8.18
N GLN A 100 -4.33 -6.98 8.48
CA GLN A 100 -5.35 -7.77 7.79
C GLN A 100 -5.40 -7.45 6.29
N THR A 101 -5.28 -6.15 5.93
CA THR A 101 -5.22 -5.71 4.54
C THR A 101 -3.97 -6.25 3.84
N LEU A 102 -2.81 -6.13 4.49
CA LEU A 102 -1.56 -6.65 3.96
C LEU A 102 -1.57 -8.17 3.86
N PHE A 103 -2.16 -8.88 4.82
CA PHE A 103 -2.25 -10.34 4.82
C PHE A 103 -3.13 -10.85 3.68
N ALA A 104 -4.28 -10.21 3.46
CA ALA A 104 -5.28 -10.62 2.47
C ALA A 104 -4.84 -10.44 1.00
N ARG A 105 -3.80 -9.66 0.74
CA ARG A 105 -3.34 -9.31 -0.62
C ARG A 105 -1.96 -9.87 -0.92
N HIS A 106 -1.69 -10.15 -2.18
CA HIS A 106 -0.35 -10.53 -2.65
C HIS A 106 0.54 -9.31 -2.96
N PRO A 107 1.88 -9.45 -2.99
CA PRO A 107 2.80 -8.32 -3.19
C PRO A 107 2.58 -7.48 -4.45
N GLU A 108 2.14 -8.12 -5.54
CA GLU A 108 1.86 -7.45 -6.83
C GLU A 108 0.38 -7.14 -7.05
N GLU A 109 -0.49 -7.52 -6.11
CA GLU A 109 -1.93 -7.24 -6.18
C GLU A 109 -2.28 -5.91 -5.51
N ILE A 110 -1.44 -5.44 -4.59
CA ILE A 110 -1.70 -4.20 -3.85
C ILE A 110 -1.15 -2.99 -4.61
N TYR A 111 -1.97 -1.95 -4.73
CA TYR A 111 -1.55 -0.71 -5.35
C TYR A 111 -0.47 -0.03 -4.49
N THR A 112 0.63 0.43 -5.09
CA THR A 112 1.81 0.90 -4.35
C THR A 112 1.51 1.98 -3.29
N PRO A 113 0.72 3.03 -3.57
CA PRO A 113 0.33 4.01 -2.55
C PRO A 113 -0.49 3.42 -1.39
N VAL A 114 -1.29 2.39 -1.65
CA VAL A 114 -2.05 1.68 -0.59
C VAL A 114 -1.09 0.93 0.31
N LEU A 115 -0.13 0.22 -0.27
CA LEU A 115 0.92 -0.50 0.47
C LEU A 115 1.71 0.48 1.34
N GLU A 116 2.16 1.61 0.79
CA GLU A 116 2.88 2.64 1.54
C GLU A 116 2.06 3.22 2.69
N ALA A 117 0.76 3.48 2.47
CA ALA A 117 -0.12 3.99 3.52
C ALA A 117 -0.30 2.97 4.66
N MET A 118 -0.46 1.68 4.33
CA MET A 118 -0.59 0.60 5.32
C MET A 118 0.70 0.38 6.10
N LEU A 119 1.85 0.39 5.41
CA LEU A 119 3.16 0.32 6.04
C LEU A 119 3.44 1.56 6.91
N GLY A 120 2.97 2.74 6.52
CA GLY A 120 3.06 3.96 7.31
C GLY A 120 2.32 3.87 8.65
N ILE A 121 1.12 3.27 8.68
CA ILE A 121 0.40 2.98 9.92
C ILE A 121 1.25 2.10 10.85
N ILE A 122 1.83 1.03 10.30
CA ILE A 122 2.63 0.07 11.07
C ILE A 122 3.94 0.72 11.55
N GLN A 123 4.61 1.50 10.69
CA GLN A 123 5.82 2.23 11.04
C GLN A 123 5.57 3.22 12.19
N ASN A 124 4.43 3.92 12.18
CA ASN A 124 4.05 4.84 13.25
C ASN A 124 3.72 4.10 14.55
N ALA A 125 2.97 3.00 14.46
CA ALA A 125 2.59 2.19 15.61
C ALA A 125 3.79 1.52 16.33
N TYR A 126 4.79 1.08 15.57
CA TYR A 126 6.01 0.46 16.08
C TYR A 126 7.21 1.40 15.95
N PHE A 127 7.01 2.70 16.19
CA PHE A 127 8.12 3.64 16.34
C PHE A 127 9.00 3.26 17.52
N ASP A 128 8.38 3.01 18.67
CA ASP A 128 8.97 2.24 19.75
C ASP A 128 8.39 0.81 19.70
N PRO A 129 9.22 -0.22 19.45
CA PRO A 129 8.73 -1.59 19.24
C PRO A 129 8.08 -2.18 20.49
N ASP A 130 8.53 -1.81 21.70
CA ASP A 130 7.97 -2.33 22.95
C ASP A 130 6.60 -1.70 23.26
N ASP A 131 6.43 -0.40 22.99
CA ASP A 131 5.13 0.26 23.13
C ASP A 131 4.13 -0.18 22.05
N GLY A 132 4.59 -0.34 20.80
CA GLY A 132 3.77 -0.91 19.74
C GLY A 132 3.28 -2.32 20.07
N TYR A 133 4.13 -3.15 20.66
CA TYR A 133 3.76 -4.50 21.12
C TYR A 133 2.73 -4.50 22.26
N ARG A 134 2.80 -3.50 23.16
CA ARG A 134 1.79 -3.31 24.22
C ARG A 134 0.44 -2.92 23.64
N LEU A 135 0.42 -2.07 22.61
CA LEU A 135 -0.80 -1.63 21.94
C LEU A 135 -1.46 -2.75 21.13
N ARG A 136 -0.67 -3.49 20.33
CA ARG A 136 -1.10 -4.70 19.64
C ARG A 136 0.04 -5.71 19.62
N LYS A 137 -0.20 -6.91 20.16
CA LYS A 137 0.80 -7.99 20.12
C LYS A 137 1.04 -8.42 18.67
N ILE A 138 2.30 -8.33 18.23
CA ILE A 138 2.71 -8.81 16.91
C ILE A 138 2.93 -10.32 16.91
N THR A 139 2.61 -10.97 15.81
CA THR A 139 2.83 -12.40 15.59
C THR A 139 3.93 -12.65 14.56
N ILE A 140 4.43 -13.89 14.49
CA ILE A 140 5.36 -14.33 13.43
C ILE A 140 4.72 -14.14 12.03
N MET A 141 3.40 -14.33 11.93
CA MET A 141 2.67 -14.17 10.68
C MET A 141 2.66 -12.72 10.20
N ASP A 142 2.54 -11.76 11.12
CA ASP A 142 2.62 -10.33 10.82
C ASP A 142 4.01 -9.97 10.24
N ILE A 143 5.09 -10.50 10.84
CA ILE A 143 6.46 -10.29 10.35
C ILE A 143 6.66 -10.91 8.95
N ASN A 144 6.16 -12.13 8.73
CA ASN A 144 6.16 -12.76 7.40
C ASN A 144 5.37 -11.94 6.36
N THR A 145 4.25 -11.35 6.80
CA THR A 145 3.41 -10.49 5.98
C THR A 145 4.11 -9.19 5.60
N LEU A 146 5.00 -8.65 6.44
CA LEU A 146 5.86 -7.52 6.06
C LEU A 146 6.93 -7.97 5.07
N GLY A 147 7.63 -9.07 5.39
CA GLY A 147 8.74 -9.57 4.60
C GLY A 147 8.37 -9.96 3.16
N LYS A 148 7.13 -10.41 2.90
CA LYS A 148 6.72 -10.80 1.54
C LYS A 148 6.71 -9.64 0.54
N PHE A 149 6.65 -8.38 1.00
CA PHE A 149 6.71 -7.21 0.13
C PHE A 149 8.13 -6.77 -0.21
N LEU A 150 9.17 -7.44 0.31
CA LEU A 150 10.56 -7.17 -0.04
C LEU A 150 10.84 -7.56 -1.49
N LEU A 151 11.45 -6.63 -2.22
CA LEU A 151 11.85 -6.81 -3.61
C LEU A 151 13.34 -7.14 -3.66
N LYS A 152 13.69 -8.44 -3.69
CA LYS A 152 15.09 -8.91 -3.69
C LYS A 152 15.89 -8.45 -4.93
N ALA A 153 15.21 -8.15 -6.04
CA ALA A 153 15.84 -7.62 -7.25
C ALA A 153 16.20 -6.13 -7.15
N GLU A 154 15.56 -5.40 -6.23
CA GLU A 154 15.73 -3.97 -6.05
C GLU A 154 16.68 -3.67 -4.89
N PRO A 155 17.44 -2.56 -4.94
CA PRO A 155 18.35 -2.19 -3.86
C PRO A 155 17.59 -1.79 -2.59
N GLN A 156 18.32 -1.70 -1.48
CA GLN A 156 17.77 -1.27 -0.18
C GLN A 156 17.20 0.15 -0.22
N ASP A 157 17.71 1.00 -1.13
CA ASP A 157 17.29 2.39 -1.26
C ASP A 157 15.94 2.55 -1.97
N HIS A 158 15.41 1.46 -2.55
CA HIS A 158 14.08 1.47 -3.14
C HIS A 158 13.05 1.86 -2.07
N PRO A 159 12.12 2.81 -2.33
CA PRO A 159 11.22 3.36 -1.31
C PRO A 159 10.47 2.31 -0.47
N LEU A 160 9.94 1.28 -1.14
CA LEU A 160 9.25 0.17 -0.47
C LEU A 160 10.20 -0.69 0.39
N ASN A 161 11.37 -1.07 -0.15
CA ASN A 161 12.33 -1.89 0.60
C ASN A 161 12.82 -1.13 1.83
N ARG A 162 13.17 0.14 1.67
CA ARG A 162 13.56 1.01 2.77
C ARG A 162 12.52 1.02 3.88
N LEU A 163 11.25 1.22 3.55
CA LEU A 163 10.16 1.27 4.53
C LEU A 163 9.96 -0.06 5.27
N VAL A 164 9.92 -1.18 4.53
CA VAL A 164 9.76 -2.52 5.13
C VAL A 164 10.97 -2.90 5.98
N LEU A 165 12.18 -2.67 5.49
CA LEU A 165 13.42 -2.98 6.21
C LEU A 165 13.57 -2.12 7.47
N GLU A 166 13.14 -0.87 7.45
CA GLU A 166 13.11 0.00 8.63
C GLU A 166 12.14 -0.53 9.70
N ILE A 167 10.95 -0.97 9.31
CA ILE A 167 9.99 -1.60 10.24
C ILE A 167 10.59 -2.89 10.82
N LEU A 168 11.16 -3.76 9.98
CA LEU A 168 11.78 -5.01 10.43
C LEU A 168 12.99 -4.77 11.34
N ASP A 169 13.78 -3.73 11.10
CA ASP A 169 14.89 -3.33 11.96
C ASP A 169 14.39 -2.92 13.35
N ARG A 170 13.36 -2.07 13.44
CA ARG A 170 12.74 -1.71 14.72
C ARG A 170 12.17 -2.93 15.45
N LEU A 171 11.49 -3.82 14.72
CA LEU A 171 10.95 -5.06 15.29
C LEU A 171 12.05 -6.03 15.74
N ALA A 172 13.25 -5.98 15.17
CA ALA A 172 14.38 -6.78 15.65
C ALA A 172 14.88 -6.33 17.04
N HIS A 173 14.51 -5.13 17.48
CA HIS A 173 14.83 -4.57 18.80
C HIS A 173 13.71 -4.76 19.84
N ILE A 174 12.68 -5.54 19.52
CA ILE A 174 11.61 -5.81 20.49
C ILE A 174 12.12 -6.64 21.66
N GLY A 175 11.87 -6.18 22.89
CA GLY A 175 12.30 -6.87 24.11
C GLY A 175 13.70 -6.52 24.58
N ASP A 176 14.36 -5.52 23.98
CA ASP A 176 15.67 -5.02 24.43
C ASP A 176 15.61 -4.51 25.89
N TYR A 177 14.47 -3.94 26.31
CA TYR A 177 14.27 -3.47 27.69
C TYR A 177 13.85 -4.56 28.67
N TYR A 178 12.97 -5.47 28.21
CA TYR A 178 12.41 -6.54 29.02
C TYR A 178 12.54 -7.83 28.23
N GLY A 179 13.51 -8.67 28.61
CA GLY A 179 13.87 -9.92 27.95
C GLY A 179 12.82 -11.04 28.09
N GLU A 180 11.58 -10.75 27.70
CA GLU A 180 10.50 -11.71 27.62
C GLU A 180 10.81 -12.72 26.50
N PRO A 181 10.68 -14.04 26.77
CA PRO A 181 11.06 -15.07 25.80
C PRO A 181 10.26 -14.95 24.49
N ASP A 182 8.98 -14.54 24.57
CA ASP A 182 8.11 -14.36 23.41
C ASP A 182 8.61 -13.22 22.50
N LYS A 183 9.07 -12.11 23.08
CA LYS A 183 9.65 -10.98 22.33
C LYS A 183 10.95 -11.38 21.65
N ASN A 184 11.80 -12.14 22.33
CA ASN A 184 13.07 -12.63 21.76
C ASN A 184 12.85 -13.50 20.51
N VAL A 185 11.79 -14.32 20.49
CA VAL A 185 11.44 -15.12 19.31
C VAL A 185 11.04 -14.22 18.14
N LEU A 186 10.24 -13.18 18.40
CA LEU A 186 9.79 -12.22 17.39
C LEU A 186 10.95 -11.37 16.85
N SER A 187 11.79 -10.84 17.75
CA SER A 187 13.03 -10.12 17.42
C SER A 187 13.91 -10.95 16.49
N LYS A 188 14.22 -12.19 16.88
CA LYS A 188 15.05 -13.10 16.08
C LYS A 188 14.43 -13.39 14.72
N HIS A 189 13.11 -13.54 14.65
CA HIS A 189 12.42 -13.79 13.39
C HIS A 189 12.46 -12.58 12.44
N ALA A 190 12.21 -11.37 12.95
CA ALA A 190 12.36 -10.13 12.19
C ALA A 190 13.79 -9.95 11.67
N PHE A 191 14.79 -10.22 12.52
CA PHE A 191 16.20 -10.21 12.13
C PHE A 191 16.49 -11.21 11.01
N ASN A 192 15.99 -12.45 11.11
CA ASN A 192 16.22 -13.48 10.09
C ASN A 192 15.62 -13.10 8.72
N VAL A 193 14.41 -12.53 8.70
CA VAL A 193 13.77 -12.04 7.47
C VAL A 193 14.61 -10.93 6.83
N ARG A 194 15.05 -9.97 7.64
CA ARG A 194 15.93 -8.88 7.18
C ARG A 194 17.27 -9.41 6.67
N TYR A 195 17.88 -10.37 7.37
CA TYR A 195 19.14 -10.99 6.98
C TYR A 195 19.01 -11.76 5.66
N ALA A 196 17.92 -12.49 5.44
CA ALA A 196 17.66 -13.20 4.19
C ALA A 196 17.51 -12.27 2.97
N TYR A 197 17.16 -10.99 3.18
CA TYR A 197 17.17 -9.99 2.11
C TYR A 197 18.60 -9.53 1.75
N PHE A 198 19.46 -9.28 2.76
CA PHE A 198 20.82 -8.78 2.53
C PHE A 198 21.81 -9.87 2.08
N ASP A 199 21.58 -11.11 2.47
CA ASP A 199 22.46 -12.22 2.12
C ASP A 199 22.16 -12.76 0.71
N HIS A 200 23.09 -12.53 -0.22
CA HIS A 200 22.97 -13.05 -1.58
C HIS A 200 22.95 -14.58 -1.67
N THR A 201 23.40 -15.28 -0.62
CA THR A 201 23.44 -16.75 -0.58
C THR A 201 22.14 -17.37 -0.06
N ARG A 202 21.26 -16.59 0.56
CA ARG A 202 19.98 -17.04 1.12
C ARG A 202 18.82 -16.51 0.32
N ASP A 203 17.75 -17.28 0.22
CA ASP A 203 16.50 -16.82 -0.38
C ASP A 203 15.48 -16.41 0.68
N LEU A 204 14.55 -15.52 0.32
CA LEU A 204 13.47 -15.14 1.23
C LEU A 204 12.59 -16.35 1.63
N ILE A 205 12.59 -17.41 0.82
CA ILE A 205 11.90 -18.68 1.06
C ILE A 205 12.48 -19.39 2.31
N ASP A 206 13.74 -19.13 2.67
CA ASP A 206 14.38 -19.72 3.85
C ASP A 206 13.84 -19.12 5.17
N ALA A 207 13.30 -17.90 5.12
CA ALA A 207 12.78 -17.17 6.28
C ALA A 207 11.25 -17.04 6.28
N ILE A 208 10.62 -17.01 5.11
CA ILE A 208 9.19 -16.77 4.91
C ILE A 208 8.57 -17.98 4.21
N PRO A 209 7.41 -18.48 4.67
CA PRO A 209 6.69 -19.55 3.99
C PRO A 209 6.41 -19.24 2.51
N GLU A 210 6.77 -20.16 1.62
CA GLU A 210 6.61 -20.06 0.17
C GLU A 210 5.21 -19.59 -0.28
N PRO A 211 4.07 -20.04 0.32
CA PRO A 211 2.75 -19.60 -0.10
C PRO A 211 2.52 -18.08 -0.02
N LEU A 212 3.24 -17.38 0.86
CA LEU A 212 3.14 -15.92 1.00
C LEU A 212 3.96 -15.15 -0.04
N LEU A 213 4.93 -15.83 -0.68
CA LEU A 213 5.83 -15.23 -1.67
C LEU A 213 5.28 -15.34 -3.11
N ILE A 214 4.15 -16.02 -3.30
CA ILE A 214 3.51 -16.12 -4.60
C ILE A 214 3.03 -14.74 -5.03
N ARG A 215 3.49 -14.33 -6.22
CA ARG A 215 3.12 -13.08 -6.87
C ARG A 215 1.98 -13.35 -7.84
N PHE A 216 0.92 -12.58 -7.70
CA PHE A 216 -0.19 -12.55 -8.66
C PHE A 216 -0.22 -11.18 -9.30
N PRO A 217 -0.36 -11.11 -10.63
CA PRO A 217 -0.48 -9.83 -11.30
C PRO A 217 -1.71 -9.09 -10.79
N ASP A 218 -1.58 -7.77 -10.67
CA ASP A 218 -2.68 -6.91 -10.25
C ASP A 218 -3.92 -7.15 -11.10
N ARG A 219 -5.02 -7.49 -10.43
CA ARG A 219 -6.34 -7.47 -11.07
C ARG A 219 -6.73 -6.01 -11.13
N GLN A 220 -6.31 -5.35 -12.21
CA GLN A 220 -6.62 -3.95 -12.49
C GLN A 220 -8.05 -3.64 -12.00
N GLY A 221 -8.14 -2.70 -11.05
CA GLY A 221 -9.41 -2.31 -10.49
C GLY A 221 -10.39 -1.88 -11.58
N VAL A 222 -11.69 -1.96 -11.28
CA VAL A 222 -12.73 -1.52 -12.21
C VAL A 222 -12.46 -0.08 -12.63
N HIS A 223 -12.43 0.14 -13.93
CA HIS A 223 -12.21 1.46 -14.52
C HIS A 223 -13.53 2.25 -14.51
N PRO A 224 -13.52 3.55 -14.18
CA PRO A 224 -14.70 4.40 -14.38
C PRO A 224 -15.03 4.51 -15.88
N GLU A 225 -16.19 5.09 -16.21
CA GLU A 225 -16.54 5.41 -17.60
C GLU A 225 -15.49 6.34 -18.22
N ASP A 226 -15.27 6.22 -19.54
CA ASP A 226 -14.21 6.94 -20.25
C ASP A 226 -14.38 8.46 -20.12
N ASP A 227 -15.61 8.97 -20.27
CA ASP A 227 -15.94 10.38 -20.09
C ASP A 227 -15.56 10.89 -18.68
N PHE A 228 -15.82 10.08 -17.65
CA PHE A 228 -15.46 10.41 -16.28
C PHE A 228 -13.94 10.34 -16.05
N ALA A 229 -13.27 9.33 -16.62
CA ALA A 229 -11.82 9.19 -16.57
C ALA A 229 -11.11 10.39 -17.20
N GLU A 230 -11.61 10.90 -18.33
CA GLU A 230 -11.13 12.11 -18.96
C GLU A 230 -11.32 13.33 -18.05
N LEU A 231 -12.50 13.50 -17.43
CA LEU A 231 -12.75 14.60 -16.49
C LEU A 231 -11.84 14.56 -15.26
N VAL A 232 -11.52 13.37 -14.75
CA VAL A 232 -10.55 13.17 -13.65
C VAL A 232 -9.15 13.54 -14.12
N SER A 233 -8.74 13.07 -15.29
CA SER A 233 -7.42 13.34 -15.86
C SER A 233 -7.19 14.82 -16.14
N GLN A 234 -8.16 15.49 -16.78
CA GLN A 234 -8.14 16.93 -17.01
C GLN A 234 -8.01 17.70 -15.69
N ARG A 235 -8.66 17.23 -14.63
CA ARG A 235 -8.58 17.88 -13.31
C ARG A 235 -7.22 17.73 -12.65
N ARG A 236 -6.56 16.58 -12.79
CA ARG A 236 -5.20 16.35 -12.27
C ARG A 236 -4.17 17.25 -12.96
N LEU A 237 -4.40 17.59 -14.23
CA LEU A 237 -3.55 18.51 -14.99
C LEU A 237 -3.73 19.98 -14.59
N ARG A 238 -4.89 20.35 -14.02
CA ARG A 238 -5.14 21.74 -13.60
C ARG A 238 -4.17 22.11 -12.49
N LYS A 239 -3.21 22.97 -12.83
CA LYS A 239 -2.24 23.51 -11.86
C LYS A 239 -2.98 24.27 -10.76
N ARG A 240 -2.63 23.94 -9.53
CA ARG A 240 -2.97 24.77 -8.37
C ARG A 240 -1.95 25.88 -8.24
N ASP A 241 -2.43 27.08 -7.93
CA ASP A 241 -1.58 28.17 -7.48
C ASP A 241 -0.82 27.78 -6.20
N PRO A 242 0.26 28.49 -5.85
CA PRO A 242 0.94 28.33 -4.55
C PRO A 242 0.02 28.54 -3.34
N HIS A 243 -1.20 29.06 -3.54
CA HIS A 243 -2.21 29.23 -2.51
C HIS A 243 -3.29 28.13 -2.54
N GLY A 244 -3.05 27.04 -3.28
CA GLY A 244 -3.96 25.90 -3.42
C GLY A 244 -5.25 26.19 -4.19
N ARG A 245 -5.36 27.36 -4.83
CA ARG A 245 -6.51 27.74 -5.67
C ARG A 245 -6.33 27.15 -7.07
N PHE A 246 -7.42 26.74 -7.70
CA PHE A 246 -7.36 26.37 -9.11
C PHE A 246 -7.15 27.64 -9.93
N VAL A 247 -6.04 27.69 -10.66
CA VAL A 247 -5.85 28.72 -11.69
C VAL A 247 -6.90 28.43 -12.74
N LYS A 248 -7.81 29.38 -12.96
CA LYS A 248 -8.61 29.35 -14.18
C LYS A 248 -7.59 29.51 -15.29
N GLU A 249 -7.31 28.43 -16.02
CA GLU A 249 -6.53 28.53 -17.25
C GLU A 249 -7.15 29.68 -18.02
N SER A 250 -6.40 30.78 -18.14
CA SER A 250 -6.77 31.84 -19.04
C SER A 250 -6.94 31.13 -20.36
N GLU A 251 -8.18 31.07 -20.87
CA GLU A 251 -8.46 30.51 -22.19
C GLU A 251 -7.32 30.95 -23.09
N PRO A 252 -6.64 30.03 -23.81
CA PRO A 252 -5.57 30.42 -24.69
C PRO A 252 -6.17 31.53 -25.52
N VAL A 253 -5.68 32.76 -25.29
CA VAL A 253 -6.23 33.95 -25.94
C VAL A 253 -6.02 33.62 -27.39
N ALA A 254 -7.10 33.17 -28.03
CA ALA A 254 -7.08 32.75 -29.41
C ALA A 254 -6.41 33.92 -30.09
N ALA A 255 -5.26 33.65 -30.70
CA ALA A 255 -4.47 34.64 -31.40
C ALA A 255 -5.33 35.17 -32.56
N LEU A 256 -6.26 36.04 -32.21
CA LEU A 256 -7.02 36.91 -33.07
C LEU A 256 -5.97 37.89 -33.57
N GLN A 257 -5.39 37.49 -34.70
CA GLN A 257 -5.17 38.38 -35.82
C GLN A 257 -4.47 39.69 -35.47
N SER A 258 -3.14 39.67 -35.50
CA SER A 258 -2.42 40.75 -36.17
C SER A 258 -1.68 40.17 -37.37
N SER A 259 -2.43 39.94 -38.45
CA SER A 259 -1.89 40.01 -39.80
C SER A 259 -1.42 41.45 -40.03
N ALA A 260 -0.20 41.76 -39.59
CA ALA A 260 0.56 42.91 -40.04
C ALA A 260 1.73 42.36 -40.84
N ASP A 261 1.69 42.60 -42.14
CA ASP A 261 2.71 42.21 -43.11
C ASP A 261 4.12 42.59 -42.64
N PRO A 262 5.09 41.65 -42.62
CA PRO A 262 6.48 42.03 -42.47
C PRO A 262 6.97 42.67 -43.77
N VAL A 263 7.16 43.98 -43.73
CA VAL A 263 7.94 44.74 -44.71
C VAL A 263 9.29 44.04 -44.90
N VAL A 264 9.51 43.55 -46.11
CA VAL A 264 10.75 42.95 -46.61
C VAL A 264 11.91 43.92 -46.39
N LYS A 265 12.84 43.55 -45.51
CA LYS A 265 14.15 44.21 -45.36
C LYS A 265 15.21 43.34 -46.05
N PRO A 266 16.01 43.87 -46.99
CA PRO A 266 16.90 43.07 -47.82
C PRO A 266 18.12 42.53 -47.07
N LEU A 267 18.50 41.33 -47.51
CA LEU A 267 19.71 40.55 -47.23
C LEU A 267 20.96 41.39 -46.94
N ALA A 268 21.54 41.22 -45.76
CA ALA A 268 22.94 41.53 -45.47
C ALA A 268 23.74 40.23 -45.42
N ALA A 269 24.88 40.24 -46.10
CA ALA A 269 25.76 39.13 -46.41
C ALA A 269 26.35 38.39 -45.18
N PRO A 270 26.70 37.10 -45.31
CA PRO A 270 27.34 36.32 -44.25
C PRO A 270 28.81 36.74 -44.03
N PRO A 271 29.29 36.87 -42.78
CA PRO A 271 30.70 37.02 -42.49
C PRO A 271 31.46 35.67 -42.61
N PRO A 272 32.76 35.71 -42.95
CA PRO A 272 33.57 34.54 -43.26
C PRO A 272 33.94 33.70 -42.04
N ALA A 273 34.07 32.40 -42.29
CA ALA A 273 34.46 31.34 -41.37
C ALA A 273 35.74 31.65 -40.60
N GLN A 274 35.70 31.45 -39.28
CA GLN A 274 36.90 31.38 -38.45
C GLN A 274 37.47 29.94 -38.40
N PRO A 275 38.80 29.79 -38.43
CA PRO A 275 39.47 28.50 -38.55
C PRO A 275 39.54 27.73 -37.22
N LYS A 276 39.42 26.41 -37.33
CA LYS A 276 39.66 25.41 -36.29
C LYS A 276 41.09 25.52 -35.77
N VAL A 277 41.25 25.67 -34.45
CA VAL A 277 42.55 25.49 -33.76
C VAL A 277 42.48 24.25 -32.89
N ALA A 278 43.54 23.46 -33.00
CA ALA A 278 43.75 22.13 -32.46
C ALA A 278 43.97 22.11 -30.95
N ALA A 279 43.66 20.96 -30.33
CA ALA A 279 44.34 20.49 -29.13
C ALA A 279 44.49 18.97 -29.19
N THR A 280 45.59 18.55 -29.82
CA THR A 280 46.29 17.29 -29.56
C THR A 280 46.93 17.36 -28.18
N ASN A 281 46.83 16.29 -27.39
CA ASN A 281 47.98 15.82 -26.61
C ASN A 281 47.86 14.33 -26.23
N PRO A 282 49.00 13.66 -25.96
CA PRO A 282 49.15 12.21 -26.11
C PRO A 282 49.45 11.45 -24.81
N SER A 283 49.38 10.13 -24.90
CA SER A 283 50.33 9.14 -24.35
C SER A 283 50.67 9.15 -22.84
N ALA A 284 50.21 8.10 -22.14
CA ALA A 284 51.02 7.11 -21.39
C ALA A 284 50.03 6.25 -20.57
N GLY A 285 50.13 4.93 -20.39
CA GLY A 285 51.18 3.96 -20.66
C GLY A 285 51.08 2.86 -19.58
N ARG A 286 51.31 1.61 -20.01
CA ARG A 286 51.74 0.41 -19.25
C ARG A 286 50.72 -0.60 -18.66
N LEU A 287 50.81 -1.79 -19.30
CA LEU A 287 51.14 -3.13 -18.76
C LEU A 287 50.07 -3.99 -18.04
N LYS A 288 49.48 -4.92 -18.80
CA LYS A 288 49.55 -6.42 -18.73
C LYS A 288 50.13 -7.09 -17.44
N PRO A 289 50.00 -8.43 -17.26
CA PRO A 289 48.87 -9.37 -17.45
C PRO A 289 48.82 -10.46 -16.31
N GLY A 290 47.84 -11.37 -16.33
CA GLY A 290 47.90 -12.64 -15.58
C GLY A 290 46.54 -13.34 -15.55
N SER A 291 46.37 -14.45 -16.28
CA SER A 291 46.29 -15.84 -15.75
C SER A 291 44.96 -16.12 -15.00
N ALA A 292 44.17 -17.17 -15.21
CA ALA A 292 44.39 -18.51 -15.74
C ALA A 292 42.98 -19.10 -16.03
N SER A 293 42.80 -19.89 -17.10
CA SER A 293 42.59 -21.35 -17.05
C SER A 293 41.15 -21.85 -16.91
N ALA A 294 40.81 -22.70 -17.90
CA ALA A 294 39.93 -23.87 -17.85
C ALA A 294 38.42 -23.62 -17.61
N THR A 295 37.46 -24.31 -18.23
CA THR A 295 37.43 -25.73 -18.58
C THR A 295 36.33 -25.98 -19.63
N THR A 296 36.67 -26.83 -20.58
CA THR A 296 35.83 -27.48 -21.59
C THR A 296 34.78 -28.39 -20.95
N LEU A 297 33.50 -28.27 -21.33
CA LEU A 297 32.48 -29.34 -21.23
C LEU A 297 31.39 -28.97 -22.25
N GLY A 298 30.95 -29.77 -23.22
CA GLY A 298 30.81 -31.22 -23.28
C GLY A 298 29.35 -31.50 -23.62
N LYS A 299 29.02 -31.64 -24.92
CA LYS A 299 27.70 -32.06 -25.42
C LYS A 299 27.42 -33.53 -25.06
N SER A 300 26.20 -33.84 -24.58
CA SER A 300 25.52 -35.15 -24.71
C SER A 300 24.02 -34.90 -24.48
N THR A 301 23.13 -34.86 -25.47
CA THR A 301 22.45 -35.96 -26.18
C THR A 301 21.75 -37.03 -25.32
N LYS A 302 20.44 -37.15 -25.63
CA LYS A 302 19.54 -38.34 -25.64
C LYS A 302 18.89 -38.88 -24.34
N SER A 303 17.57 -39.16 -24.48
CA SER A 303 16.76 -40.27 -23.93
C SER A 303 15.46 -39.75 -23.28
N THR A 304 14.34 -39.51 -23.98
CA THR A 304 13.27 -40.46 -24.41
C THR A 304 12.99 -41.70 -23.53
N LYS A 305 11.68 -42.02 -23.40
CA LYS A 305 10.97 -43.09 -22.65
C LYS A 305 10.46 -42.67 -21.27
N SER A 306 9.27 -43.06 -20.80
CA SER A 306 8.11 -43.78 -21.36
C SER A 306 6.95 -43.65 -20.37
N ALA A 307 5.74 -43.90 -20.88
CA ALA A 307 4.44 -43.84 -20.21
C ALA A 307 4.18 -44.87 -19.08
N LYS A 308 3.23 -44.53 -18.19
CA LYS A 308 2.23 -45.40 -17.51
C LYS A 308 1.30 -44.46 -16.71
N SER A 309 0.01 -44.25 -16.99
CA SER A 309 -1.16 -45.16 -16.97
C SER A 309 -1.30 -45.97 -15.68
N THR A 310 -2.26 -45.57 -14.82
CA THR A 310 -3.34 -46.36 -14.15
C THR A 310 -3.94 -45.47 -13.04
N LYS A 311 -5.20 -45.02 -13.08
CA LYS A 311 -6.49 -45.71 -12.88
C LYS A 311 -6.86 -45.90 -11.40
N ALA A 312 -8.10 -45.49 -11.09
CA ALA A 312 -9.06 -46.05 -10.12
C ALA A 312 -9.40 -45.23 -8.87
N ALA A 313 -10.72 -44.99 -8.80
CA ALA A 313 -11.56 -44.53 -7.71
C ALA A 313 -11.52 -45.38 -6.43
N ASN A 314 -11.90 -44.74 -5.32
CA ASN A 314 -12.68 -45.25 -4.18
C ASN A 314 -12.96 -44.01 -3.31
N THR A 315 -14.17 -43.49 -3.09
CA THR A 315 -15.42 -44.08 -2.56
C THR A 315 -15.19 -44.93 -1.32
N THR A 316 -15.38 -44.34 -0.13
CA THR A 316 -15.97 -45.03 1.01
C THR A 316 -16.45 -44.00 2.05
N ALA A 317 -17.73 -44.10 2.35
CA ALA A 317 -18.42 -43.46 3.45
C ALA A 317 -18.00 -44.09 4.78
N SER A 318 -17.99 -43.29 5.85
CA SER A 318 -18.03 -43.77 7.24
C SER A 318 -18.37 -42.60 8.16
N LYS A 319 -19.63 -42.54 8.64
CA LYS A 319 -20.00 -42.70 10.07
C LYS A 319 -19.17 -41.81 11.00
N GLY A 320 -19.74 -40.73 11.54
CA GLY A 320 -20.71 -40.79 12.62
C GLY A 320 -19.96 -40.78 13.96
N SER A 321 -19.89 -39.61 14.59
CA SER A 321 -19.39 -39.48 15.97
C SER A 321 -20.18 -38.43 16.72
N ALA A 322 -20.44 -38.79 17.97
CA ALA A 322 -21.56 -38.38 18.78
C ALA A 322 -21.38 -37.00 19.42
N ALA A 323 -22.51 -36.33 19.59
CA ALA A 323 -22.69 -35.17 20.43
C ALA A 323 -22.33 -35.50 21.89
N GLN A 324 -21.37 -34.75 22.45
CA GLN A 324 -21.14 -34.72 23.89
C GLN A 324 -22.14 -33.74 24.55
N PRO A 325 -22.74 -34.11 25.69
CA PRO A 325 -23.66 -33.24 26.41
C PRO A 325 -22.92 -32.14 27.18
N ARG A 326 -23.47 -30.93 27.08
CA ARG A 326 -23.08 -29.72 27.81
C ARG A 326 -23.18 -29.94 29.32
N SER A 327 -22.07 -29.74 30.03
CA SER A 327 -22.03 -29.58 31.48
C SER A 327 -22.67 -28.25 31.90
N LYS A 328 -23.48 -28.30 32.96
CA LYS A 328 -24.14 -27.14 33.59
C LYS A 328 -23.11 -26.27 34.32
N PRO A 329 -23.19 -24.93 34.24
CA PRO A 329 -22.43 -24.07 35.12
C PRO A 329 -23.10 -23.94 36.50
N THR A 330 -22.32 -24.21 37.53
CA THR A 330 -22.59 -23.97 38.95
C THR A 330 -22.59 -22.46 39.24
N PRO A 331 -23.54 -21.90 40.02
CA PRO A 331 -23.47 -20.50 40.44
C PRO A 331 -22.48 -20.33 41.60
N SER A 332 -21.38 -19.63 41.34
CA SER A 332 -20.41 -19.18 42.34
C SER A 332 -21.01 -18.02 43.15
N ALA A 333 -21.40 -18.31 44.39
CA ALA A 333 -21.70 -17.32 45.41
C ALA A 333 -20.40 -16.68 45.94
N GLY A 334 -20.40 -15.36 46.14
CA GLY A 334 -19.33 -14.70 46.91
C GLY A 334 -19.12 -13.23 46.59
N GLN A 335 -20.04 -12.35 47.01
CA GLN A 335 -19.75 -10.93 47.21
C GLN A 335 -19.13 -10.72 48.61
N PRO A 336 -17.93 -10.14 48.76
CA PRO A 336 -17.49 -9.62 50.04
C PRO A 336 -18.05 -8.21 50.28
N LYS A 337 -18.74 -8.05 51.41
CA LYS A 337 -19.26 -6.79 51.93
C LYS A 337 -18.10 -5.83 52.27
N ALA A 338 -18.23 -4.58 51.83
CA ALA A 338 -17.36 -3.48 52.25
C ALA A 338 -17.59 -3.09 53.74
N PRO A 339 -16.54 -2.75 54.50
CA PRO A 339 -16.68 -2.30 55.87
C PRO A 339 -17.07 -0.81 55.95
N LYS A 340 -18.16 -0.53 56.68
CA LYS A 340 -18.53 0.83 57.12
C LYS A 340 -17.50 1.32 58.15
N LYS A 341 -16.87 2.47 57.90
CA LYS A 341 -16.15 3.24 58.92
C LYS A 341 -17.15 3.98 59.82
N PRO A 342 -16.97 3.99 61.16
CA PRO A 342 -17.62 4.94 62.04
C PRO A 342 -16.88 6.28 62.05
N ARG A 343 -17.60 7.31 62.52
CA ARG A 343 -17.30 8.74 62.54
C ARG A 343 -15.96 9.13 63.16
#